data_AF-A0A3C0QLX9-F1
#
_entry.id   AF-A0A3C0QLX9-F1
#
_cell.length_a   1.000
_cell.length_b   1.000
_cell.length_c   1.000
_cell.angle_alpha   90.00
_cell.angle_beta   90.00
_cell.angle_gamma   90.00
#
_symmetry.space_group_name_H-M   'P 1'
#
loop_
_entity.id
_entity.type
_entity.pdbx_description
1 polymer ?
#
loop_
_entity_poly.entity_id
_entity_poly.type
_entity_poly.pdbx_seq_one_letter_code
_entity_poly.pdbx_strand_id
1 'polypeptide(L)'
;MKKIITLLLAGMMLACSSPLHAFANATEDMNTLTRSYENECAVMVFSEKNGVLYSYRSGQLMAGAGLIRLPYAYYLCTQFEAGIRSLDDTITYTEEWKRGNAGIIKDSAFGTEYTFAQLLDYFLRYSDNIAFDMLISTFGIEGFNEMLKSWDTDVTVSMANLFPSVTADFMQMCMQKLHRRVNSGKCWDIVWSALSESEQSYVRNVVGGNLAVKYGYIVTENFQTYNEVCYCDNLQPYILVVMANQSTTEIDKEFIRNVALCADNLVDEYYNLNYSAGNINADGTTDAVDAAMVLHAAAILGTDGESGLNIKQNNCADVDKNGIINAVDASYILQYSAYAGAGGTDDAETYFKNVIESA
;
A
#
# COMPACT_ATOMS: atom_id res chain seq x y z
N MET A 1 26.42 -23.53 10.57
CA MET A 1 26.30 -23.70 9.10
C MET A 1 24.93 -23.21 8.68
N LYS A 2 24.84 -21.94 8.27
CA LYS A 2 23.61 -21.33 7.78
C LYS A 2 23.32 -21.88 6.38
N LYS A 3 22.11 -22.41 6.18
CA LYS A 3 21.65 -22.84 4.84
C LYS A 3 21.55 -21.59 3.97
N ILE A 4 22.39 -21.54 2.95
CA ILE A 4 22.29 -20.61 1.83
C ILE A 4 20.99 -20.96 1.11
N ILE A 5 19.98 -20.11 1.25
CA ILE A 5 18.81 -20.12 0.36
C ILE A 5 19.26 -19.36 -0.88
N THR A 6 19.70 -20.12 -1.89
CA THR A 6 19.87 -19.62 -3.23
C THR A 6 18.48 -19.29 -3.76
N LEU A 7 18.12 -18.01 -3.81
CA LEU A 7 16.96 -17.54 -4.55
C LEU A 7 17.27 -17.74 -6.04
N LEU A 8 16.89 -18.89 -6.59
CA LEU A 8 16.78 -19.03 -8.03
C LEU A 8 15.64 -18.11 -8.48
N LEU A 9 15.98 -16.97 -9.07
CA LEU A 9 15.11 -16.31 -10.05
C LEU A 9 14.94 -17.29 -11.23
N ALA A 10 14.04 -18.25 -11.08
CA ALA A 10 13.51 -18.99 -12.20
C ALA A 10 12.57 -18.04 -12.94
N GLY A 11 13.02 -17.56 -14.10
CA GLY A 11 12.22 -16.78 -15.02
C GLY A 11 10.89 -17.46 -15.30
N MET A 12 9.81 -16.91 -14.74
CA MET A 12 8.54 -16.90 -15.42
C MET A 12 8.60 -15.75 -16.41
N MET A 13 8.98 -16.08 -17.66
CA MET A 13 8.41 -15.38 -18.80
C MET A 13 6.89 -15.60 -18.73
N LEU A 14 6.20 -14.74 -18.00
CA LEU A 14 4.81 -14.45 -18.31
C LEU A 14 4.84 -13.73 -19.64
N ALA A 15 4.47 -14.45 -20.70
CA ALA A 15 3.99 -13.82 -21.90
C ALA A 15 2.68 -13.08 -21.55
N CYS A 16 2.80 -11.89 -20.94
CA CYS A 16 1.72 -10.92 -20.93
C CYS A 16 1.80 -10.17 -22.25
N SER A 17 1.21 -10.78 -23.28
CA SER A 17 1.06 -10.16 -24.60
C SER A 17 -0.23 -9.36 -24.61
N SER A 18 -0.20 -8.21 -23.94
CA SER A 18 -1.02 -7.03 -24.23
C SER A 18 -0.23 -5.83 -23.73
N PRO A 19 -0.11 -4.71 -24.49
CA PRO A 19 0.41 -3.48 -23.91
C PRO A 19 -0.44 -3.15 -22.68
N LEU A 20 0.18 -2.63 -21.62
CA LEU A 20 -0.51 -1.84 -20.60
C LEU A 20 -1.53 -1.00 -21.36
N HIS A 21 -2.84 -1.27 -21.23
CA HIS A 21 -3.81 -0.42 -21.90
C HIS A 21 -3.58 0.97 -21.31
N ALA A 22 -3.05 1.88 -22.13
CA ALA A 22 -3.09 3.29 -21.84
C ALA A 22 -4.57 3.62 -21.72
N PHE A 23 -5.04 3.72 -20.48
CA PHE A 23 -6.36 4.20 -20.15
C PHE A 23 -6.47 5.59 -20.78
N ALA A 24 -7.35 5.74 -21.78
CA ALA A 24 -7.45 6.99 -22.54
C ALA A 24 -8.17 8.09 -21.75
N ASN A 25 -8.89 7.67 -20.70
CA ASN A 25 -9.54 8.50 -19.69
C ASN A 25 -9.76 7.64 -18.44
N ALA A 26 -8.85 7.71 -17.48
CA ALA A 26 -8.86 6.85 -16.30
C ALA A 26 -10.17 6.93 -15.50
N THR A 27 -10.89 8.04 -15.54
CA THR A 27 -12.22 8.13 -14.89
C THR A 27 -13.27 7.25 -15.60
N GLU A 28 -13.31 7.25 -16.94
CA GLU A 28 -14.23 6.42 -17.70
C GLU A 28 -13.88 4.93 -17.58
N ASP A 29 -12.58 4.63 -17.55
CA ASP A 29 -12.09 3.28 -17.38
C ASP A 29 -12.39 2.73 -15.97
N MET A 30 -12.23 3.56 -14.92
CA MET A 30 -12.64 3.21 -13.55
C MET A 30 -14.16 2.99 -13.47
N ASN A 31 -14.95 3.84 -14.12
CA ASN A 31 -16.40 3.67 -14.21
C ASN A 31 -16.77 2.34 -14.89
N THR A 32 -16.10 1.99 -15.98
CA THR A 32 -16.32 0.74 -16.70
C THR A 32 -15.98 -0.45 -15.80
N LEU A 33 -14.77 -0.48 -15.23
CA LEU A 33 -14.31 -1.54 -14.33
C LEU A 33 -15.26 -1.78 -13.16
N THR A 34 -15.66 -0.71 -12.46
CA THR A 34 -16.50 -0.82 -11.25
C THR A 34 -17.96 -1.16 -11.56
N ARG A 35 -18.49 -0.76 -12.72
CA ARG A 35 -19.88 -1.06 -13.12
C ARG A 35 -20.02 -2.42 -13.80
N SER A 36 -18.99 -2.89 -14.48
CA SER A 36 -18.98 -4.22 -15.12
C SER A 36 -18.59 -5.33 -14.16
N TYR A 37 -18.12 -5.01 -12.96
CA TYR A 37 -17.81 -6.00 -11.94
C TYR A 37 -19.09 -6.74 -11.55
N GLU A 38 -19.12 -8.06 -11.79
CA GLU A 38 -20.32 -8.89 -11.58
C GLU A 38 -20.71 -9.03 -10.10
N ASN A 39 -19.77 -8.77 -9.20
CA ASN A 39 -19.97 -8.83 -7.76
C ASN A 39 -20.06 -7.44 -7.11
N GLU A 40 -20.12 -7.38 -5.78
CA GLU A 40 -20.21 -6.11 -5.07
C GLU A 40 -18.82 -5.51 -4.86
N CYS A 41 -18.65 -4.24 -5.24
CA CYS A 41 -17.47 -3.47 -4.92
C CYS A 41 -17.80 -2.06 -4.43
N ALA A 42 -16.88 -1.50 -3.65
CA ALA A 42 -16.80 -0.07 -3.34
C ALA A 42 -15.36 0.41 -3.55
N VAL A 43 -15.22 1.57 -4.18
CA VAL A 43 -13.91 2.15 -4.52
C VAL A 43 -13.91 3.63 -4.14
N MET A 44 -12.80 4.11 -3.61
CA MET A 44 -12.55 5.53 -3.43
C MET A 44 -11.09 5.87 -3.65
N VAL A 45 -10.86 6.98 -4.36
CA VAL A 45 -9.57 7.64 -4.50
C VAL A 45 -9.69 9.02 -3.88
N PHE A 46 -8.86 9.28 -2.87
CA PHE A 46 -8.88 10.52 -2.10
C PHE A 46 -7.49 11.14 -2.03
N SER A 47 -7.37 12.43 -2.35
CA SER A 47 -6.15 13.20 -2.12
C SER A 47 -6.37 14.16 -0.98
N GLU A 48 -5.43 14.25 -0.03
CA GLU A 48 -5.55 15.20 1.08
C GLU A 48 -5.62 16.66 0.64
N LYS A 49 -5.05 16.98 -0.53
CA LYS A 49 -5.03 18.33 -1.10
C LYS A 49 -6.38 18.73 -1.70
N ASN A 50 -7.03 17.82 -2.41
CA ASN A 50 -8.20 18.12 -3.24
C ASN A 50 -9.48 17.38 -2.84
N GLY A 51 -9.42 16.51 -1.84
CA GLY A 51 -10.54 15.69 -1.38
C GLY A 51 -10.75 14.45 -2.25
N VAL A 52 -12.02 14.08 -2.45
CA VAL A 52 -12.39 12.90 -3.25
C VAL A 52 -12.13 13.17 -4.72
N LEU A 53 -11.25 12.37 -5.32
CA LEU A 53 -10.97 12.38 -6.76
C LEU A 53 -11.88 11.41 -7.53
N TYR A 54 -12.22 10.28 -6.90
CA TYR A 54 -13.16 9.30 -7.42
C TYR A 54 -13.88 8.57 -6.28
N SER A 55 -15.15 8.23 -6.49
CA SER A 55 -15.90 7.36 -5.57
C SER A 55 -16.93 6.53 -6.33
N TYR A 56 -17.01 5.25 -5.99
CA TYR A 56 -18.07 4.35 -6.43
C TYR A 56 -18.58 3.57 -5.22
N ARG A 57 -19.88 3.75 -4.91
CA ARG A 57 -20.57 3.11 -3.78
C ARG A 57 -19.80 3.25 -2.45
N SER A 58 -19.08 4.34 -2.25
CA SER A 58 -18.14 4.48 -1.13
C SER A 58 -18.81 4.48 0.25
N GLY A 59 -20.10 4.88 0.31
CA GLY A 59 -20.94 4.80 1.50
C GLY A 59 -21.68 3.46 1.69
N GLN A 60 -21.48 2.46 0.83
CA GLN A 60 -22.10 1.14 0.98
C GLN A 60 -21.42 0.36 2.11
N LEU A 61 -22.21 -0.20 3.02
CA LEU A 61 -21.72 -1.13 4.03
C LEU A 61 -21.28 -2.44 3.36
N MET A 62 -20.03 -2.82 3.59
CA MET A 62 -19.42 -4.05 3.08
C MET A 62 -18.65 -4.75 4.20
N ALA A 63 -18.47 -6.07 4.08
CA ALA A 63 -17.66 -6.83 5.03
C ALA A 63 -16.21 -6.33 5.02
N GLY A 64 -15.82 -5.56 6.04
CA GLY A 64 -14.48 -4.96 6.14
C GLY A 64 -13.39 -5.95 6.54
N ALA A 65 -13.76 -7.12 7.07
CA ALA A 65 -12.83 -8.11 7.59
C ALA A 65 -11.81 -7.44 8.54
N GLY A 66 -10.51 -7.65 8.31
CA GLY A 66 -9.44 -7.10 9.13
C GLY A 66 -9.22 -5.59 9.04
N LEU A 67 -9.98 -4.84 8.24
CA LEU A 67 -9.78 -3.39 8.10
C LEU A 67 -10.13 -2.59 9.36
N ILE A 68 -11.01 -3.10 10.24
CA ILE A 68 -11.33 -2.51 11.56
C ILE A 68 -10.08 -2.32 12.44
N ARG A 69 -8.98 -3.00 12.11
CA ARG A 69 -7.71 -2.86 12.80
C ARG A 69 -7.07 -1.49 12.61
N LEU A 70 -7.37 -0.76 11.54
CA LEU A 70 -6.90 0.62 11.33
C LEU A 70 -7.39 1.57 12.45
N PRO A 71 -8.70 1.74 12.67
CA PRO A 71 -9.15 2.59 13.77
C PRO A 71 -8.77 2.03 15.14
N TYR A 72 -8.71 0.70 15.32
CA TYR A 72 -8.26 0.14 16.59
C TYR A 72 -6.77 0.42 16.87
N ALA A 73 -5.89 0.41 15.86
CA ALA A 73 -4.50 0.84 16.00
C ALA A 73 -4.41 2.29 16.48
N TYR A 74 -5.24 3.18 15.91
CA TYR A 74 -5.32 4.56 16.37
C TYR A 74 -5.70 4.62 17.84
N TYR A 75 -6.73 3.88 18.26
CA TYR A 75 -7.13 3.80 19.66
C TYR A 75 -5.98 3.31 20.56
N LEU A 76 -5.35 2.19 20.22
CA LEU A 76 -4.22 1.64 20.98
C LEU A 76 -3.10 2.67 21.16
N CYS A 77 -2.71 3.36 20.08
CA CYS A 77 -1.70 4.40 20.16
C CYS A 77 -2.08 5.53 21.13
N THR A 78 -3.35 5.97 21.14
CA THR A 78 -3.80 6.96 22.14
C THR A 78 -3.74 6.42 23.58
N GLN A 79 -3.99 5.12 23.79
CA GLN A 79 -3.88 4.50 25.12
C GLN A 79 -2.42 4.40 25.59
N PHE A 80 -1.49 4.09 24.68
CA PHE A 80 -0.05 4.11 24.96
C PHE A 80 0.44 5.53 25.28
N GLU A 81 0.01 6.54 24.52
CA GLU A 81 0.34 7.95 24.81
C GLU A 81 -0.23 8.41 26.15
N ALA A 82 -1.41 7.92 26.55
CA ALA A 82 -2.01 8.19 27.85
C ALA A 82 -1.33 7.43 29.00
N GLY A 83 -0.35 6.56 28.72
CA GLY A 83 0.38 5.80 29.74
C GLY A 83 -0.44 4.68 30.39
N ILE A 84 -1.51 4.21 29.75
CA ILE A 84 -2.35 3.11 30.27
C ILE A 84 -1.52 1.81 30.37
N ARG A 85 -0.65 1.56 29.38
CA ARG A 85 0.36 0.49 29.36
C ARG A 85 1.63 1.00 28.69
N SER A 86 2.77 0.35 28.97
CA SER A 86 4.01 0.59 28.22
C SER A 86 4.07 -0.31 26.98
N LEU A 87 4.67 0.17 25.89
CA LEU A 87 4.95 -0.68 24.71
C LEU A 87 5.85 -1.88 25.03
N ASP A 88 6.65 -1.78 26.09
CA ASP A 88 7.58 -2.82 26.52
C ASP A 88 6.93 -3.81 27.52
N ASP A 89 5.71 -3.54 27.99
CA ASP A 89 4.96 -4.51 28.81
C ASP A 89 4.69 -5.77 27.98
N THR A 90 4.73 -6.92 28.65
CA THR A 90 4.51 -8.22 28.02
C THR A 90 3.18 -8.85 28.38
N ILE A 91 2.74 -9.76 27.52
CA ILE A 91 1.63 -10.69 27.76
C ILE A 91 2.01 -12.06 27.18
N THR A 92 1.63 -13.12 27.89
CA THR A 92 2.00 -14.49 27.55
C THR A 92 0.95 -15.12 26.62
N TYR A 93 1.41 -15.74 25.53
CA TYR A 93 0.57 -16.56 24.67
C TYR A 93 0.28 -17.91 25.32
N THR A 94 -0.98 -18.18 25.62
CA THR A 94 -1.47 -19.41 26.27
C THR A 94 -2.40 -20.20 25.33
N GLU A 95 -2.77 -21.41 25.73
CA GLU A 95 -3.65 -22.29 24.95
C GLU A 95 -5.06 -21.70 24.73
N GLU A 96 -5.52 -20.80 25.61
CA GLU A 96 -6.85 -20.18 25.51
C GLU A 96 -7.02 -19.29 24.26
N TRP A 97 -5.91 -18.78 23.73
CA TRP A 97 -5.90 -17.90 22.56
C TRP A 97 -5.82 -18.66 21.24
N LYS A 98 -5.53 -19.97 21.28
CA LYS A 98 -5.23 -20.78 20.10
C LYS A 98 -6.35 -20.71 19.07
N ARG A 99 -6.02 -20.26 17.86
CA ARG A 99 -6.93 -20.23 16.69
C ARG A 99 -6.17 -20.39 15.38
N GLY A 100 -6.87 -20.87 14.35
CA GLY A 100 -6.27 -21.24 13.05
C GLY A 100 -6.23 -20.14 11.99
N ASN A 101 -6.85 -18.98 12.25
CA ASN A 101 -6.99 -17.86 11.31
C ASN A 101 -5.63 -17.18 10.99
N ALA A 102 -5.66 -16.07 10.23
CA ALA A 102 -4.46 -15.31 9.85
C ALA A 102 -3.63 -14.86 11.07
N GLY A 103 -2.31 -14.80 10.88
CA GLY A 103 -1.35 -14.48 11.94
C GLY A 103 -0.21 -15.50 12.05
N ILE A 104 0.87 -15.08 12.69
CA ILE A 104 2.10 -15.84 12.91
C ILE A 104 2.26 -16.32 14.36
N ILE A 105 1.55 -15.71 15.32
CA ILE A 105 1.65 -16.09 16.73
C ILE A 105 1.18 -17.53 16.96
N LYS A 106 0.23 -18.02 16.16
CA LYS A 106 -0.31 -19.39 16.25
C LYS A 106 0.76 -20.48 16.12
N ASP A 107 1.87 -20.18 15.46
CA ASP A 107 2.97 -21.09 15.20
C ASP A 107 4.04 -21.05 16.32
N SER A 108 3.86 -20.18 17.31
CA SER A 108 4.77 -20.05 18.45
C SER A 108 4.43 -21.02 19.58
N ALA A 109 5.43 -21.35 20.40
CA ALA A 109 5.20 -22.18 21.58
C ALA A 109 4.32 -21.45 22.61
N PHE A 110 3.42 -22.19 23.27
CA PHE A 110 2.74 -21.65 24.45
C PHE A 110 3.76 -21.29 25.53
N GLY A 111 3.47 -20.20 26.26
CA GLY A 111 4.42 -19.59 27.20
C GLY A 111 5.32 -18.53 26.57
N THR A 112 5.29 -18.33 25.25
CA THR A 112 6.01 -17.23 24.60
C THR A 112 5.43 -15.89 25.08
N GLU A 113 6.31 -14.98 25.49
CA GLU A 113 5.94 -13.61 25.88
C GLU A 113 6.11 -12.67 24.70
N TYR A 114 5.11 -11.81 24.49
CA TYR A 114 5.13 -10.76 23.49
C TYR A 114 5.01 -9.40 24.15
N THR A 115 5.86 -8.47 23.75
CA THR A 115 5.69 -7.05 24.09
C THR A 115 4.50 -6.47 23.33
N PHE A 116 3.87 -5.41 23.85
CA PHE A 116 2.83 -4.72 23.09
C PHE A 116 3.35 -4.07 21.80
N ALA A 117 4.62 -3.69 21.73
CA ALA A 117 5.24 -3.27 20.48
C ALA A 117 5.19 -4.37 19.41
N GLN A 118 5.54 -5.61 19.76
CA GLN A 118 5.45 -6.76 18.84
C GLN A 118 4.00 -7.07 18.48
N LEU A 119 3.09 -7.04 19.46
CA LEU A 119 1.68 -7.29 19.18
C LEU A 119 1.11 -6.23 18.24
N LEU A 120 1.45 -4.95 18.41
CA LEU A 120 0.99 -3.86 17.55
C LEU A 120 1.52 -4.00 16.11
N ASP A 121 2.78 -4.42 15.94
CA ASP A 121 3.35 -4.74 14.63
C ASP A 121 2.61 -5.92 13.98
N TYR A 122 2.53 -7.06 14.67
CA TYR A 122 1.94 -8.29 14.11
C TYR A 122 0.45 -8.15 13.82
N PHE A 123 -0.24 -7.40 14.67
CA PHE A 123 -1.64 -7.02 14.53
C PHE A 123 -1.94 -6.38 13.17
N LEU A 124 -1.05 -5.54 12.65
CA LEU A 124 -1.24 -4.86 11.37
C LEU A 124 -0.56 -5.61 10.22
N ARG A 125 0.74 -5.89 10.36
CA ARG A 125 1.62 -6.44 9.34
C ARG A 125 1.17 -7.80 8.81
N TYR A 126 0.84 -8.70 9.73
CA TYR A 126 0.37 -10.07 9.45
C TYR A 126 -1.15 -10.22 9.63
N SER A 127 -1.83 -9.10 9.92
CA SER A 127 -3.24 -9.09 10.28
C SER A 127 -3.60 -10.11 11.37
N ASP A 128 -2.69 -10.31 12.34
CA ASP A 128 -2.73 -11.43 13.28
C ASP A 128 -3.97 -11.37 14.18
N ASN A 129 -4.73 -12.46 14.22
CA ASN A 129 -5.94 -12.54 15.03
C ASN A 129 -5.61 -12.71 16.51
N ILE A 130 -4.63 -13.54 16.86
CA ILE A 130 -4.22 -13.74 18.25
C ILE A 130 -3.69 -12.44 18.83
N ALA A 131 -2.88 -11.69 18.08
CA ALA A 131 -2.43 -10.36 18.50
C ALA A 131 -3.63 -9.43 18.76
N PHE A 132 -4.63 -9.45 17.89
CA PHE A 132 -5.84 -8.65 18.06
C PHE A 132 -6.60 -9.02 19.34
N ASP A 133 -6.81 -10.31 19.60
CA ASP A 133 -7.52 -10.74 20.80
C ASP A 133 -6.74 -10.42 22.08
N MET A 134 -5.42 -10.60 22.08
CA MET A 134 -4.57 -10.26 23.23
C MET A 134 -4.61 -8.75 23.51
N LEU A 135 -4.61 -7.92 22.47
CA LEU A 135 -4.78 -6.47 22.59
C LEU A 135 -6.18 -6.12 23.13
N ILE A 136 -7.25 -6.70 22.59
CA ILE A 136 -8.62 -6.50 23.10
C ILE A 136 -8.75 -6.94 24.56
N SER A 137 -8.13 -8.04 24.95
CA SER A 137 -8.16 -8.55 26.32
C SER A 137 -7.57 -7.55 27.32
N THR A 138 -6.65 -6.70 26.87
CA THR A 138 -5.96 -5.71 27.67
C THR A 138 -6.64 -4.34 27.64
N PHE A 139 -6.96 -3.84 26.44
CA PHE A 139 -7.41 -2.46 26.23
C PHE A 139 -8.93 -2.32 26.09
N GLY A 140 -9.65 -3.44 26.04
CA GLY A 140 -11.10 -3.47 25.90
C GLY A 140 -11.60 -2.90 24.57
N ILE A 141 -12.90 -2.67 24.52
CA ILE A 141 -13.60 -2.09 23.36
C ILE A 141 -14.48 -0.89 23.73
N GLU A 142 -14.70 -0.63 25.02
CA GLU A 142 -15.56 0.47 25.48
C GLU A 142 -14.99 1.82 25.05
N GLY A 143 -13.73 2.10 25.42
CA GLY A 143 -13.04 3.33 25.01
C GLY A 143 -12.85 3.43 23.48
N PHE A 144 -12.72 2.28 22.81
CA PHE A 144 -12.68 2.23 21.34
C PHE A 144 -14.01 2.66 20.72
N ASN A 145 -15.13 2.13 21.21
CA ASN A 145 -16.46 2.52 20.74
C ASN A 145 -16.79 3.98 21.07
N GLU A 146 -16.33 4.51 22.21
CA GLU A 146 -16.43 5.93 22.53
C GLU A 146 -15.64 6.80 21.54
N MET A 147 -14.42 6.37 21.20
CA MET A 147 -13.61 7.04 20.18
C MET A 147 -14.29 7.02 18.81
N LEU A 148 -14.82 5.87 18.38
CA LEU A 148 -15.55 5.77 17.12
C LEU A 148 -16.76 6.71 17.10
N LYS A 149 -17.57 6.72 18.18
CA LYS A 149 -18.70 7.65 18.31
C LYS A 149 -18.26 9.12 18.22
N SER A 150 -17.09 9.47 18.78
CA SER A 150 -16.55 10.83 18.69
C SER A 150 -16.13 11.23 17.26
N TRP A 151 -15.96 10.27 16.35
CA TRP A 151 -15.67 10.50 14.94
C TRP A 151 -16.92 10.58 14.07
N ASP A 152 -18.11 10.65 14.68
CA ASP A 152 -19.40 10.76 13.98
C ASP A 152 -19.64 9.62 12.98
N THR A 153 -19.27 8.39 13.37
CA THR A 153 -19.54 7.18 12.60
C THR A 153 -20.54 6.28 13.31
N ASP A 154 -21.32 5.54 12.53
CA ASP A 154 -22.24 4.50 13.00
C ASP A 154 -21.54 3.14 13.25
N VAL A 155 -20.23 3.04 12.98
CA VAL A 155 -19.48 1.80 13.23
C VAL A 155 -19.32 1.57 14.73
N THR A 156 -19.68 0.36 15.16
CA THR A 156 -19.55 -0.09 16.55
C THR A 156 -19.10 -1.55 16.56
N VAL A 157 -18.35 -1.93 17.58
CA VAL A 157 -17.94 -3.32 17.82
C VAL A 157 -18.55 -3.84 19.11
N SER A 158 -18.71 -5.16 19.20
CA SER A 158 -19.10 -5.83 20.44
C SER A 158 -18.27 -7.10 20.59
N MET A 159 -18.23 -7.68 21.80
CA MET A 159 -17.58 -8.98 21.98
C MET A 159 -18.19 -10.09 21.12
N ALA A 160 -19.45 -9.94 20.69
CA ALA A 160 -20.10 -10.85 19.75
C ALA A 160 -19.75 -10.58 18.28
N ASN A 161 -19.30 -9.36 17.95
CA ASN A 161 -18.93 -8.95 16.60
C ASN A 161 -17.80 -7.91 16.62
N LEU A 162 -16.56 -8.39 16.51
CA LEU A 162 -15.36 -7.56 16.44
C LEU A 162 -14.99 -7.12 15.01
N PHE A 163 -15.69 -7.63 14.00
CA PHE A 163 -15.43 -7.39 12.58
C PHE A 163 -16.69 -6.87 11.89
N PRO A 164 -17.18 -5.66 12.24
CA PRO A 164 -18.39 -5.11 11.67
C PRO A 164 -18.21 -4.83 10.17
N SER A 165 -19.33 -4.68 9.47
CA SER A 165 -19.31 -4.10 8.13
C SER A 165 -18.92 -2.62 8.22
N VAL A 166 -18.22 -2.14 7.21
CA VAL A 166 -17.67 -0.79 7.12
C VAL A 166 -17.90 -0.22 5.72
N THR A 167 -17.76 1.08 5.58
CA THR A 167 -17.82 1.77 4.28
C THR A 167 -16.42 2.15 3.82
N ALA A 168 -16.25 2.37 2.52
CA ALA A 168 -14.99 2.92 2.00
C ALA A 168 -14.73 4.32 2.58
N ASP A 169 -15.78 5.14 2.74
CA ASP A 169 -15.72 6.47 3.39
C ASP A 169 -15.08 6.40 4.77
N PHE A 170 -15.55 5.48 5.62
CA PHE A 170 -15.00 5.29 6.96
C PHE A 170 -13.54 4.81 6.92
N MET A 171 -13.20 3.92 6.00
CA MET A 171 -11.85 3.37 5.86
C MET A 171 -10.83 4.40 5.37
N GLN A 172 -11.20 5.25 4.42
CA GLN A 172 -10.37 6.38 4.01
C GLN A 172 -10.10 7.32 5.18
N MET A 173 -11.14 7.69 5.93
CA MET A 173 -10.99 8.54 7.11
C MET A 173 -10.03 7.92 8.13
N CYS A 174 -10.10 6.61 8.35
CA CYS A 174 -9.21 5.90 9.27
C CYS A 174 -7.75 5.96 8.80
N MET A 175 -7.48 5.67 7.53
CA MET A 175 -6.13 5.78 6.96
C MET A 175 -5.62 7.22 7.03
N GLN A 176 -6.45 8.21 6.72
CA GLN A 176 -6.09 9.61 6.80
C GLN A 176 -5.73 10.04 8.23
N LYS A 177 -6.50 9.60 9.22
CA LYS A 177 -6.21 9.87 10.64
C LYS A 177 -4.87 9.26 11.06
N LEU A 178 -4.56 8.04 10.62
CA LEU A 178 -3.27 7.39 10.90
C LEU A 178 -2.11 8.11 10.21
N HIS A 179 -2.25 8.47 8.94
CA HIS A 179 -1.23 9.21 8.19
C HIS A 179 -0.83 10.51 8.90
N ARG A 180 -1.81 11.26 9.43
CA ARG A 180 -1.55 12.49 10.19
C ARG A 180 -0.78 12.30 11.51
N ARG A 181 -0.58 11.05 11.94
CA ARG A 181 0.15 10.70 13.17
C ARG A 181 1.52 10.09 12.89
N VAL A 182 1.92 9.93 11.63
CA VAL A 182 3.27 9.48 11.26
C VAL A 182 4.31 10.36 11.95
N ASN A 183 5.36 9.76 12.51
CA ASN A 183 6.42 10.42 13.28
C ASN A 183 5.95 11.14 14.56
N SER A 184 4.72 10.91 15.04
CA SER A 184 4.22 11.50 16.29
C SER A 184 4.69 10.77 17.56
N GLY A 185 5.39 9.64 17.42
CA GLY A 185 5.95 8.88 18.53
C GLY A 185 6.04 7.38 18.25
N LYS A 186 6.77 6.67 19.13
CA LYS A 186 7.16 5.26 18.93
C LYS A 186 6.00 4.32 18.55
N CYS A 187 4.82 4.48 19.16
CA CYS A 187 3.66 3.64 18.84
C CYS A 187 3.15 3.89 17.40
N TRP A 188 3.11 5.16 16.97
CA TRP A 188 2.70 5.53 15.61
C TRP A 188 3.72 5.09 14.56
N ASP A 189 5.01 5.15 14.89
CA ASP A 189 6.09 4.68 14.01
C ASP A 189 6.00 3.17 13.78
N ILE A 190 5.71 2.39 14.83
CA ILE A 190 5.44 0.95 14.72
C ILE A 190 4.23 0.71 13.83
N VAL A 191 3.12 1.43 14.03
CA VAL A 191 1.91 1.30 13.21
C VAL A 191 2.21 1.58 11.74
N TRP A 192 2.93 2.67 11.45
CA TRP A 192 3.22 3.04 10.07
C TRP A 192 4.17 2.04 9.41
N SER A 193 5.25 1.61 10.08
CA SER A 193 6.15 0.56 9.56
C SER A 193 5.40 -0.74 9.28
N ALA A 194 4.52 -1.18 10.19
CA ALA A 194 3.73 -2.39 10.00
C ALA A 194 2.78 -2.31 8.79
N LEU A 195 2.20 -1.14 8.52
CA LEU A 195 1.40 -0.91 7.32
C LEU A 195 2.28 -0.84 6.06
N SER A 196 3.43 -0.18 6.14
CA SER A 196 4.38 -0.05 5.03
C SER A 196 4.97 -1.39 4.59
N GLU A 197 5.07 -2.34 5.51
CA GLU A 197 5.67 -3.65 5.27
C GLU A 197 4.64 -4.79 5.46
N SER A 198 3.37 -4.49 5.22
CA SER A 198 2.29 -5.48 5.31
C SER A 198 2.54 -6.70 4.41
N GLU A 199 2.25 -7.88 4.94
CA GLU A 199 2.55 -9.17 4.32
C GLU A 199 1.85 -9.37 2.96
N GLN A 200 0.69 -8.75 2.77
CA GLN A 200 -0.12 -8.92 1.58
C GLN A 200 -0.54 -7.55 1.02
N SER A 201 -0.31 -7.37 -0.28
CA SER A 201 -0.93 -6.30 -1.07
C SER A 201 -0.93 -6.64 -2.55
N TYR A 202 -2.09 -6.54 -3.20
CA TYR A 202 -2.22 -6.56 -4.65
C TYR A 202 -2.02 -5.18 -5.26
N VAL A 203 -2.33 -4.10 -4.53
CA VAL A 203 -2.08 -2.71 -4.97
C VAL A 203 -0.58 -2.48 -5.12
N ARG A 204 0.24 -2.87 -4.14
CA ARG A 204 1.71 -2.72 -4.18
C ARG A 204 2.33 -3.39 -5.41
N ASN A 205 1.79 -4.54 -5.84
CA ASN A 205 2.33 -5.29 -6.98
C ASN A 205 2.23 -4.56 -8.32
N VAL A 206 1.33 -3.59 -8.45
CA VAL A 206 1.05 -2.92 -9.73
C VAL A 206 1.23 -1.41 -9.69
N VAL A 207 1.21 -0.80 -8.50
CA VAL A 207 1.55 0.61 -8.31
C VAL A 207 3.04 0.76 -8.00
N GLY A 208 3.60 -0.11 -7.14
CA GLY A 208 4.97 0.03 -6.63
C GLY A 208 5.17 1.29 -5.78
N GLY A 209 6.41 1.58 -5.38
CA GLY A 209 6.74 2.75 -4.57
C GLY A 209 6.42 2.59 -3.08
N ASN A 210 6.46 3.70 -2.35
CA ASN A 210 6.24 3.74 -0.91
C ASN A 210 4.75 3.69 -0.58
N LEU A 211 4.23 2.51 -0.26
CA LEU A 211 2.83 2.33 0.16
C LEU A 211 2.76 1.95 1.64
N ALA A 212 1.72 2.42 2.33
CA ALA A 212 1.24 1.86 3.59
C ALA A 212 -0.11 1.18 3.36
N VAL A 213 -0.23 -0.12 3.66
CA VAL A 213 -1.38 -0.94 3.28
C VAL A 213 -1.99 -1.62 4.50
N LYS A 214 -3.31 -1.68 4.56
CA LYS A 214 -4.00 -2.70 5.35
C LYS A 214 -4.92 -3.50 4.43
N TYR A 215 -4.66 -4.79 4.37
CA TYR A 215 -5.54 -5.76 3.71
C TYR A 215 -6.56 -6.34 4.71
N GLY A 216 -7.67 -6.87 4.20
CA GLY A 216 -8.64 -7.62 4.98
C GLY A 216 -9.38 -8.61 4.09
N TYR A 217 -9.45 -9.87 4.51
CA TYR A 217 -10.15 -10.90 3.76
C TYR A 217 -10.96 -11.82 4.66
N ILE A 218 -12.02 -12.40 4.11
CA ILE A 218 -12.76 -13.52 4.67
C ILE A 218 -12.89 -14.54 3.55
N VAL A 219 -12.63 -15.80 3.85
CA VAL A 219 -12.86 -16.91 2.92
C VAL A 219 -13.65 -17.97 3.66
N THR A 220 -14.87 -18.19 3.20
CA THR A 220 -15.78 -19.26 3.65
C THR A 220 -16.36 -19.96 2.43
N GLU A 221 -17.08 -21.06 2.65
CA GLU A 221 -17.75 -21.80 1.56
C GLU A 221 -18.73 -20.94 0.75
N ASN A 222 -19.41 -19.97 1.39
CA ASN A 222 -20.51 -19.22 0.78
C ASN A 222 -20.23 -17.72 0.61
N PHE A 223 -19.04 -17.26 1.01
CA PHE A 223 -18.70 -15.85 1.00
C PHE A 223 -17.19 -15.68 0.97
N GLN A 224 -16.73 -14.83 0.04
CA GLN A 224 -15.36 -14.34 0.02
C GLN A 224 -15.36 -12.82 -0.05
N THR A 225 -14.41 -12.20 0.62
CA THR A 225 -14.12 -10.77 0.47
C THR A 225 -12.63 -10.56 0.50
N TYR A 226 -12.18 -9.56 -0.24
CA TYR A 226 -10.84 -9.03 -0.13
C TYR A 226 -10.89 -7.53 -0.32
N ASN A 227 -10.27 -6.83 0.63
CA ASN A 227 -10.28 -5.39 0.69
C ASN A 227 -8.86 -4.88 0.97
N GLU A 228 -8.52 -3.74 0.40
CA GLU A 228 -7.28 -3.01 0.70
C GLU A 228 -7.58 -1.53 0.92
N VAL A 229 -6.91 -0.98 1.93
CA VAL A 229 -6.81 0.45 2.18
C VAL A 229 -5.33 0.82 2.09
N CYS A 230 -4.99 1.69 1.16
CA CYS A 230 -3.61 2.05 0.87
C CYS A 230 -3.44 3.57 0.99
N TYR A 231 -2.38 4.00 1.66
CA TYR A 231 -1.79 5.32 1.44
C TYR A 231 -0.64 5.13 0.45
N CYS A 232 -0.75 5.75 -0.73
CA CYS A 232 0.25 5.71 -1.79
C CYS A 232 1.05 7.01 -1.75
N ASP A 233 2.31 6.93 -1.31
CA ASP A 233 3.24 8.08 -1.20
C ASP A 233 4.03 8.27 -2.50
N ASN A 234 3.30 8.49 -3.59
CA ASN A 234 3.85 8.83 -4.90
C ASN A 234 4.02 10.37 -5.01
N LEU A 235 4.52 10.88 -6.16
CA LEU A 235 4.70 12.34 -6.38
C LEU A 235 3.48 13.19 -5.99
N GLN A 236 2.27 12.66 -6.19
CA GLN A 236 1.04 13.21 -5.64
C GLN A 236 0.39 12.16 -4.73
N PRO A 237 0.54 12.26 -3.40
CA PRO A 237 0.01 11.26 -2.49
C PRO A 237 -1.51 11.16 -2.50
N TYR A 238 -2.00 9.94 -2.37
CA TYR A 238 -3.43 9.64 -2.34
C TYR A 238 -3.72 8.42 -1.47
N ILE A 239 -4.97 8.32 -1.03
CA ILE A 239 -5.53 7.16 -0.36
C ILE A 239 -6.41 6.42 -1.36
N LEU A 240 -6.15 5.13 -1.55
CA LEU A 240 -7.00 4.20 -2.27
C LEU A 240 -7.72 3.31 -1.27
N VAL A 241 -9.05 3.24 -1.36
CA VAL A 241 -9.84 2.19 -0.73
C VAL A 241 -10.48 1.37 -1.82
N VAL A 242 -10.25 0.06 -1.80
CA VAL A 242 -10.90 -0.89 -2.70
C VAL A 242 -11.44 -2.04 -1.87
N MET A 243 -12.75 -2.26 -1.98
CA MET A 243 -13.47 -3.32 -1.29
C MET A 243 -14.19 -4.18 -2.31
N ALA A 244 -14.05 -5.50 -2.21
CA ALA A 244 -14.67 -6.44 -3.14
C ALA A 244 -15.20 -7.67 -2.39
N ASN A 245 -16.52 -7.88 -2.48
CA ASN A 245 -17.20 -9.06 -1.94
C ASN A 245 -17.66 -9.95 -3.09
N GLN A 246 -17.60 -11.26 -2.90
CA GLN A 246 -18.11 -12.25 -3.85
C GLN A 246 -18.86 -13.37 -3.14
N SER A 247 -19.81 -13.97 -3.85
CA SER A 247 -20.59 -15.12 -3.39
C SER A 247 -19.96 -16.47 -3.71
N THR A 248 -18.88 -16.53 -4.52
CA THR A 248 -18.23 -17.80 -4.94
C THR A 248 -16.68 -17.70 -5.03
N THR A 249 -16.03 -18.70 -5.62
CA THR A 249 -14.79 -19.35 -5.13
C THR A 249 -13.43 -18.73 -5.44
N GLU A 250 -13.32 -17.54 -6.02
CA GLU A 250 -12.02 -16.89 -6.15
C GLU A 250 -12.13 -15.37 -6.09
N ILE A 251 -11.59 -14.76 -5.03
CA ILE A 251 -11.36 -13.32 -4.97
C ILE A 251 -10.74 -12.87 -6.30
N ASP A 252 -11.39 -11.89 -6.93
CA ASP A 252 -10.91 -11.31 -8.18
C ASP A 252 -9.77 -10.33 -7.85
N LYS A 253 -8.60 -10.90 -7.60
CA LYS A 253 -7.34 -10.18 -7.38
C LYS A 253 -7.02 -9.30 -8.59
N GLU A 254 -7.49 -9.69 -9.76
CA GLU A 254 -7.29 -8.95 -10.99
C GLU A 254 -8.12 -7.67 -11.02
N PHE A 255 -9.37 -7.72 -10.54
CA PHE A 255 -10.17 -6.51 -10.30
C PHE A 255 -9.44 -5.54 -9.36
N ILE A 256 -8.89 -6.02 -8.23
CA ILE A 256 -8.15 -5.16 -7.29
C ILE A 256 -6.94 -4.50 -7.97
N ARG A 257 -6.16 -5.26 -8.75
CA ARG A 257 -5.00 -4.74 -9.50
C ARG A 257 -5.42 -3.72 -10.56
N ASN A 258 -6.48 -3.99 -11.31
CA ASN A 258 -6.97 -3.09 -12.34
C ASN A 258 -7.52 -1.79 -11.76
N VAL A 259 -8.24 -1.85 -10.63
CA VAL A 259 -8.64 -0.66 -9.87
C VAL A 259 -7.43 0.12 -9.38
N ALA A 260 -6.40 -0.56 -8.86
CA ALA A 260 -5.17 0.10 -8.39
C ALA A 260 -4.44 0.85 -9.51
N LEU A 261 -4.22 0.19 -10.66
CA LEU A 261 -3.61 0.81 -11.84
C LEU A 261 -4.44 2.00 -12.33
N CYS A 262 -5.75 1.83 -12.43
CA CYS A 262 -6.64 2.87 -12.88
C CYS A 262 -6.67 4.06 -11.90
N ALA A 263 -6.61 3.81 -10.59
CA ALA A 263 -6.54 4.86 -9.57
C ALA A 263 -5.23 5.66 -9.66
N ASP A 264 -4.09 5.00 -9.85
CA ASP A 264 -2.80 5.68 -10.02
C ASP A 264 -2.77 6.52 -11.31
N ASN A 265 -3.32 6.00 -12.42
CA ASN A 265 -3.49 6.78 -13.66
C ASN A 265 -4.45 7.97 -13.49
N LEU A 266 -5.55 7.79 -12.75
CA LEU A 266 -6.50 8.87 -12.47
C LEU A 266 -5.84 10.02 -11.71
N VAL A 267 -4.97 9.71 -10.74
CA VAL A 267 -4.20 10.73 -10.01
C VAL A 267 -3.23 11.44 -10.96
N ASP A 268 -2.49 10.70 -11.79
CA ASP A 268 -1.59 11.27 -12.78
C ASP A 268 -2.33 12.22 -13.75
N GLU A 269 -3.45 11.79 -14.33
CA GLU A 269 -4.30 12.61 -15.21
C GLU A 269 -4.80 13.88 -14.49
N TYR A 270 -5.30 13.73 -13.26
CA TYR A 270 -5.83 14.85 -12.48
C TYR A 270 -4.76 15.92 -12.22
N TYR A 271 -3.52 15.51 -11.97
CA TYR A 271 -2.40 16.41 -11.69
C TYR A 271 -1.52 16.72 -12.91
N ASN A 272 -1.86 16.20 -14.10
CA ASN A 272 -1.06 16.30 -15.33
C ASN A 272 0.38 15.78 -15.18
N LEU A 273 0.56 14.67 -14.46
CA LEU A 273 1.85 14.01 -14.31
C LEU A 273 2.18 13.23 -15.59
N ASN A 274 3.18 13.72 -16.32
CA ASN A 274 3.65 13.10 -17.55
C ASN A 274 5.08 12.60 -17.36
N TYR A 275 5.22 11.33 -17.01
CA TYR A 275 6.51 10.66 -16.96
C TYR A 275 7.01 10.38 -18.38
N SER A 276 8.31 10.58 -18.60
CA SER A 276 8.97 10.26 -19.86
C SER A 276 10.37 9.75 -19.58
N ALA A 277 11.05 9.15 -20.58
CA ALA A 277 12.40 8.62 -20.40
C ALA A 277 13.31 9.68 -19.74
N GLY A 278 13.89 9.33 -18.59
CA GLY A 278 14.76 10.21 -17.80
C GLY A 278 14.07 11.32 -17.01
N ASN A 279 12.80 11.66 -17.26
CA ASN A 279 11.99 12.60 -16.47
C ASN A 279 11.06 11.79 -15.55
N ILE A 280 11.52 11.57 -14.32
CA ILE A 280 10.85 10.71 -13.33
C ILE A 280 10.14 11.51 -12.22
N ASN A 281 10.36 12.82 -12.18
CA ASN A 281 9.62 13.75 -11.32
C ASN A 281 8.39 14.38 -12.03
N ALA A 282 8.20 14.07 -13.32
CA ALA A 282 7.10 14.53 -14.17
C ALA A 282 6.96 16.06 -14.27
N ASP A 283 8.06 16.82 -14.14
CA ASP A 283 8.04 18.29 -14.25
C ASP A 283 8.14 18.81 -15.70
N GLY A 284 8.34 17.89 -16.65
CA GLY A 284 8.41 18.18 -18.08
C GLY A 284 9.83 18.44 -18.58
N THR A 285 10.84 18.38 -17.70
CA THR A 285 12.25 18.47 -18.04
C THR A 285 12.99 17.21 -17.61
N THR A 286 14.04 16.84 -18.35
CA THR A 286 14.93 15.74 -17.97
C THR A 286 16.26 16.36 -17.57
N ASP A 287 16.54 16.41 -16.26
CA ASP A 287 17.69 17.16 -15.75
C ASP A 287 18.40 16.50 -14.56
N ALA A 288 19.24 17.28 -13.86
CA ALA A 288 20.03 16.80 -12.74
C ALA A 288 19.17 16.39 -11.52
N VAL A 289 17.93 16.90 -11.40
CA VAL A 289 17.00 16.50 -10.34
C VAL A 289 16.55 15.06 -10.54
N ASP A 290 16.20 14.68 -11.78
CA ASP A 290 15.86 13.30 -12.10
C ASP A 290 17.03 12.36 -11.86
N ALA A 291 18.23 12.74 -12.31
CA ALA A 291 19.43 11.96 -12.08
C ALA A 291 19.70 11.75 -10.59
N ALA A 292 19.46 12.76 -9.75
CA ALA A 292 19.60 12.65 -8.30
C ALA A 292 18.57 11.69 -7.69
N MET A 293 17.32 11.68 -8.18
CA MET A 293 16.30 10.72 -7.78
C MET A 293 16.68 9.29 -8.18
N VAL A 294 17.19 9.09 -9.39
CA VAL A 294 17.70 7.79 -9.86
C VAL A 294 18.89 7.32 -9.00
N LEU A 295 19.83 8.21 -8.65
CA LEU A 295 20.95 7.88 -7.77
C LEU A 295 20.50 7.50 -6.36
N HIS A 296 19.49 8.19 -5.83
CA HIS A 296 18.92 7.85 -4.53
C HIS A 296 18.30 6.44 -4.54
N ALA A 297 17.49 6.15 -5.56
CA ALA A 297 16.92 4.82 -5.78
C ALA A 297 18.00 3.74 -5.92
N ALA A 298 19.03 3.99 -6.74
CA ALA A 298 20.17 3.10 -6.93
C ALA A 298 20.93 2.81 -5.63
N ALA A 299 21.10 3.83 -4.77
CA ALA A 299 21.76 3.68 -3.49
C ALA A 299 20.97 2.76 -2.54
N ILE A 300 19.64 2.87 -2.52
CA ILE A 300 18.78 1.99 -1.71
C ILE A 300 18.81 0.56 -2.24
N LEU A 301 18.69 0.39 -3.57
CA LEU A 301 18.77 -0.93 -4.22
C LEU A 301 20.12 -1.63 -3.93
N GLY A 302 21.22 -0.87 -3.86
CA GLY A 302 22.53 -1.39 -3.47
C GLY A 302 22.63 -1.92 -2.03
N THR A 303 21.61 -1.69 -1.21
CA THR A 303 21.48 -2.19 0.18
C THR A 303 20.39 -3.25 0.35
N ASP A 304 19.93 -3.86 -0.76
CA ASP A 304 18.80 -4.81 -0.82
C ASP A 304 17.45 -4.20 -0.40
N GLY A 305 17.33 -2.87 -0.43
CA GLY A 305 16.09 -2.14 -0.17
C GLY A 305 15.23 -1.96 -1.42
N GLU A 306 13.95 -1.59 -1.23
CA GLU A 306 13.07 -1.18 -2.34
C GLU A 306 13.42 0.24 -2.83
N SER A 307 13.39 0.48 -4.15
CA SER A 307 13.85 1.75 -4.74
C SER A 307 13.09 2.99 -4.27
N GLY A 308 11.88 2.82 -3.72
CA GLY A 308 10.95 3.89 -3.36
C GLY A 308 10.23 4.50 -4.57
N LEU A 309 10.63 4.15 -5.79
CA LEU A 309 10.00 4.59 -7.03
C LEU A 309 8.79 3.71 -7.37
N ASN A 310 7.71 4.32 -7.85
CA ASN A 310 6.58 3.59 -8.40
C ASN A 310 6.95 2.92 -9.74
N ILE A 311 6.11 2.03 -10.26
CA ILE A 311 6.42 1.27 -11.49
C ILE A 311 6.67 2.19 -12.69
N LYS A 312 5.92 3.29 -12.83
CA LYS A 312 6.08 4.25 -13.94
C LYS A 312 7.43 4.97 -13.86
N GLN A 313 7.79 5.43 -12.67
CA GLN A 313 9.08 6.04 -12.38
C GLN A 313 10.22 5.06 -12.63
N ASN A 314 10.10 3.80 -12.19
CA ASN A 314 11.11 2.77 -12.47
C ASN A 314 11.34 2.58 -13.98
N ASN A 315 10.26 2.50 -14.77
CA ASN A 315 10.34 2.35 -16.23
C ASN A 315 10.99 3.56 -16.93
N CYS A 316 10.81 4.75 -16.37
CA CYS A 316 11.39 5.99 -16.91
C CYS A 316 12.83 6.22 -16.42
N ALA A 317 13.17 5.68 -15.24
CA ALA A 317 14.50 5.72 -14.64
C ALA A 317 15.47 4.79 -15.37
N ASP A 318 15.03 3.59 -15.78
CA ASP A 318 15.80 2.67 -16.62
C ASP A 318 15.84 3.20 -18.07
N VAL A 319 16.75 4.14 -18.31
CA VAL A 319 16.89 4.84 -19.59
C VAL A 319 17.64 3.99 -20.61
N ASP A 320 18.47 3.05 -20.15
CA ASP A 320 19.20 2.13 -21.02
C ASP A 320 18.47 0.81 -21.32
N LYS A 321 17.32 0.59 -20.67
CA LYS A 321 16.41 -0.54 -20.88
C LYS A 321 17.07 -1.89 -20.56
N ASN A 322 18.05 -1.90 -19.67
CA ASN A 322 18.71 -3.12 -19.22
C ASN A 322 17.95 -3.82 -18.07
N GLY A 323 16.89 -3.19 -17.53
CA GLY A 323 16.07 -3.70 -16.43
C GLY A 323 16.64 -3.46 -15.03
N ILE A 324 17.72 -2.67 -14.90
CA ILE A 324 18.46 -2.43 -13.65
C ILE A 324 18.69 -0.93 -13.48
N ILE A 325 17.95 -0.33 -12.56
CA ILE A 325 18.14 1.08 -12.20
C ILE A 325 19.42 1.24 -11.38
N ASN A 326 20.39 1.97 -11.93
CA ASN A 326 21.67 2.17 -11.26
C ASN A 326 22.31 3.53 -11.63
N ALA A 327 23.56 3.74 -11.20
CA ALA A 327 24.27 5.00 -11.44
C ALA A 327 24.55 5.28 -12.93
N VAL A 328 24.54 4.26 -13.80
CA VAL A 328 24.69 4.40 -15.26
C VAL A 328 23.49 5.14 -15.83
N ASP A 329 22.26 4.80 -15.43
CA ASP A 329 21.05 5.51 -15.85
C ASP A 329 21.11 7.00 -15.51
N ALA A 330 21.47 7.30 -14.26
CA ALA A 330 21.65 8.68 -13.82
C ALA A 330 22.73 9.40 -14.63
N SER A 331 23.79 8.71 -15.04
CA SER A 331 24.84 9.28 -15.88
C SER A 331 24.34 9.61 -17.29
N TYR A 332 23.46 8.79 -17.88
CA TYR A 332 22.85 9.10 -19.17
C TYR A 332 21.93 10.31 -19.06
N ILE A 333 21.12 10.41 -18.00
CA ILE A 333 20.26 11.57 -17.72
C ILE A 333 21.10 12.86 -17.62
N LEU A 334 22.24 12.82 -16.90
CA LEU A 334 23.14 13.97 -16.80
C LEU A 334 23.79 14.34 -18.16
N GLN A 335 24.15 13.35 -18.98
CA GLN A 335 24.66 13.58 -20.33
C GLN A 335 23.60 14.27 -21.21
N TYR A 336 22.36 13.79 -21.16
CA TYR A 336 21.24 14.44 -21.86
C TYR A 336 21.02 15.87 -21.38
N SER A 337 21.01 16.09 -20.06
CA SER A 337 20.85 17.42 -19.47
C SER A 337 21.91 18.40 -19.99
N ALA A 338 23.18 17.96 -20.07
CA ALA A 338 24.27 18.75 -20.63
C ALA A 338 24.10 19.00 -22.15
N TYR A 339 23.67 17.99 -22.92
CA TYR A 339 23.39 18.10 -24.35
C TYR A 339 22.26 19.11 -24.64
N ALA A 340 21.13 18.98 -23.96
CA ALA A 340 19.99 19.89 -24.07
C ALA A 340 20.38 21.31 -23.67
N GLY A 341 21.10 21.48 -22.56
CA GLY A 341 21.62 22.77 -22.09
C GLY A 341 22.61 23.43 -23.06
N ALA A 342 23.31 22.65 -23.88
CA ALA A 342 24.20 23.12 -24.94
C ALA A 342 23.46 23.47 -26.26
N GLY A 343 22.13 23.39 -26.30
CA GLY A 343 21.31 23.66 -27.48
C GLY A 343 21.06 22.45 -28.38
N GLY A 344 21.22 21.24 -27.84
CA GLY A 344 20.79 20.00 -28.49
C GLY A 344 19.29 20.02 -28.83
N THR A 345 18.91 19.35 -29.92
CA THR A 345 17.54 19.39 -30.45
C THR A 345 16.80 18.06 -30.34
N ASP A 346 17.50 16.97 -30.06
CA ASP A 346 16.86 15.67 -29.87
C ASP A 346 16.11 15.65 -28.53
N ASP A 347 14.95 15.01 -28.52
CA ASP A 347 14.26 14.65 -27.28
C ASP A 347 15.06 13.58 -26.50
N ALA A 348 14.72 13.41 -25.22
CA ALA A 348 15.44 12.51 -24.31
C ALA A 348 15.47 11.05 -24.82
N GLU A 349 14.36 10.54 -25.33
CA GLU A 349 14.25 9.15 -25.79
C GLU A 349 15.12 8.91 -27.03
N THR A 350 15.04 9.82 -28.01
CA THR A 350 15.90 9.81 -29.20
C THR A 350 17.37 9.90 -28.82
N TYR A 351 17.73 10.79 -27.89
CA TYR A 351 19.10 10.95 -27.43
C TYR A 351 19.64 9.68 -26.76
N PHE A 352 18.91 9.12 -25.78
CA PHE A 352 19.36 7.92 -25.06
C PHE A 352 19.60 6.77 -26.03
N LYS A 353 18.65 6.51 -26.94
CA LYS A 353 18.79 5.47 -27.96
C LYS A 353 20.09 5.63 -28.77
N ASN A 354 20.37 6.84 -29.25
CA ASN A 354 21.56 7.11 -30.08
C ASN A 354 22.86 6.92 -29.29
N VAL A 355 22.91 7.40 -28.03
CA VAL A 355 24.10 7.28 -27.20
C VAL A 355 24.37 5.82 -26.83
N ILE A 356 23.34 5.06 -26.47
CA ILE A 356 23.45 3.65 -26.09
C ILE A 356 23.86 2.78 -27.28
N GLU A 357 23.29 2.99 -28.47
CA GLU A 357 23.68 2.24 -29.68
C GLU A 357 25.14 2.53 -30.12
N SER A 358 25.73 3.64 -29.65
CA SER A 358 27.09 4.05 -29.97
C SER A 358 28.15 3.61 -28.93
N ALA A 359 27.72 3.10 -27.77
CA ALA A 359 28.56 2.61 -26.68
C ALA A 359 28.88 1.12 -26.83
#